data_AF-A0A6B3FKW7-F1
#
_entry.id   AF-A0A6B3FKW7-F1
#
_cell.length_a   1.000
_cell.length_b   1.000
_cell.length_c   1.000
_cell.angle_alpha   90.00
_cell.angle_beta   90.00
_cell.angle_gamma   90.00
#
_symmetry.space_group_name_H-M   'P 1'
#
loop_
_entity.id
_entity.type
_entity.pdbx_description
1 polymer ?
#
loop_
_entity_poly.entity_id
_entity_poly.type
_entity_poly.pdbx_seq_one_letter_code
_entity_poly.pdbx_strand_id
1 'polypeptide(L)'
;SAYGIGLADATAMREQSVEEQLDAACRERVERLCAALADRTREALRADGVPDSAITTRARILLRYAETDAALPVDLDTEAAMAEAFAAAHRARFGFTMDKPVVVETVSVEATGATGATDATGTADATDGSAPATATDPHDAPPPPADTVDLYAEGRWQRAPLHRRADLQVGATVTGPAIVAEDDATTVVDPGWQAEATSTGHLVLTRSTPRPERTAVGTRVDPVLLEVFNSLFMSIAEQMGVRLENTAHSVNIKERLDFSCALFDAEGNLIANAPHIPVHLGSMGESIKEVLRRNEGTLRPGDVYAVNDPYHGGTHLP
;
A
#
# COMPACT_ATOMS: atom_id res chain seq x y z
N SER A 1 1.62 5.58 -17.10
CA SER A 1 2.53 6.43 -17.89
C SER A 1 3.05 5.63 -19.08
N ALA A 2 3.47 6.27 -20.16
CA ALA A 2 3.94 5.58 -21.37
C ALA A 2 5.17 4.68 -21.10
N TYR A 3 6.11 5.15 -20.27
CA TYR A 3 7.30 4.35 -19.88
C TYR A 3 6.93 3.06 -19.14
N GLY A 4 6.02 3.15 -18.15
CA GLY A 4 5.55 1.96 -17.43
C GLY A 4 4.80 0.96 -18.31
N ILE A 5 4.08 1.44 -19.34
CA ILE A 5 3.42 0.56 -20.33
C ILE A 5 4.47 -0.12 -21.22
N GLY A 6 5.53 0.59 -21.61
CA GLY A 6 6.61 0.03 -22.44
C GLY A 6 7.47 -1.02 -21.73
N LEU A 7 7.60 -0.93 -20.40
CA LEU A 7 8.34 -1.90 -19.58
C LEU A 7 7.48 -3.03 -19.01
N ALA A 8 6.15 -2.97 -19.18
CA ALA A 8 5.28 -3.97 -18.60
C ALA A 8 5.42 -5.30 -19.34
N ASP A 9 5.55 -6.38 -18.57
CA ASP A 9 5.39 -7.73 -19.09
C ASP A 9 3.96 -7.93 -19.58
N ALA A 10 3.80 -8.75 -20.62
CA ALA A 10 2.48 -9.15 -21.08
C ALA A 10 1.88 -10.14 -20.07
N THR A 11 0.70 -9.85 -19.52
CA THR A 11 0.04 -10.72 -18.54
C THR A 11 -1.32 -11.21 -19.02
N ALA A 12 -1.64 -12.46 -18.69
CA ALA A 12 -2.96 -13.04 -18.90
C ALA A 12 -3.39 -13.84 -17.68
N MET A 13 -4.56 -13.55 -17.12
CA MET A 13 -5.10 -14.23 -15.94
C MET A 13 -6.39 -14.96 -16.27
N ARG A 14 -6.58 -16.15 -15.69
CA ARG A 14 -7.85 -16.88 -15.70
C ARG A 14 -8.12 -17.45 -14.32
N GLU A 15 -9.39 -17.44 -13.95
CA GLU A 15 -9.84 -17.95 -12.66
C GLU A 15 -11.07 -18.84 -12.82
N GLN A 16 -11.27 -19.72 -11.85
CA GLN A 16 -12.44 -20.58 -11.77
C GLN A 16 -12.77 -20.90 -10.31
N SER A 17 -14.04 -20.71 -9.93
CA SER A 17 -14.57 -21.07 -8.61
C SER A 17 -14.63 -22.58 -8.41
N VAL A 18 -14.36 -23.02 -7.18
CA VAL A 18 -14.32 -24.42 -6.76
C VAL A 18 -15.35 -24.69 -5.67
N GLU A 19 -15.37 -23.87 -4.61
CA GLU A 19 -16.30 -23.92 -3.48
C GLU A 19 -16.39 -25.29 -2.77
N GLU A 20 -15.24 -25.91 -2.50
CA GLU A 20 -15.15 -27.22 -1.85
C GLU A 20 -14.18 -27.20 -0.66
N GLN A 21 -14.43 -28.05 0.33
CA GLN A 21 -13.52 -28.22 1.46
C GLN A 21 -12.15 -28.71 0.98
N LEU A 22 -11.08 -28.14 1.52
CA LEU A 22 -9.71 -28.56 1.26
C LEU A 22 -9.48 -29.95 1.87
N ASP A 23 -9.46 -30.95 1.00
CA ASP A 23 -9.06 -32.33 1.28
C ASP A 23 -8.22 -32.90 0.12
N ALA A 24 -7.73 -34.13 0.25
CA ALA A 24 -6.90 -34.77 -0.76
C ALA A 24 -7.57 -34.85 -2.15
N ALA A 25 -8.88 -35.10 -2.23
CA ALA A 25 -9.60 -35.22 -3.49
C ALA A 25 -9.79 -33.84 -4.16
N CYS A 26 -10.13 -32.83 -3.36
CA CYS A 26 -10.20 -31.44 -3.78
C CYS A 26 -8.84 -30.96 -4.28
N ARG A 27 -7.75 -31.25 -3.56
CA ARG A 27 -6.38 -30.90 -3.95
C ARG A 27 -6.00 -31.46 -5.32
N GLU A 28 -6.31 -32.73 -5.60
CA GLU A 28 -6.06 -33.31 -6.92
C GLU A 28 -6.90 -32.63 -8.03
N ARG A 29 -8.15 -32.26 -7.73
CA ARG A 29 -9.00 -31.52 -8.67
C ARG A 29 -8.45 -30.13 -8.94
N VAL A 30 -8.01 -29.42 -7.89
CA VAL A 30 -7.39 -28.09 -7.96
C VAL A 30 -6.11 -28.14 -8.80
N GLU A 31 -5.26 -29.16 -8.63
CA GLU A 31 -4.05 -29.33 -9.43
C GLU A 31 -4.36 -29.49 -10.92
N ARG A 32 -5.34 -30.34 -11.27
CA ARG A 32 -5.81 -30.48 -12.66
C ARG A 32 -6.39 -29.19 -13.23
N LEU A 33 -7.14 -28.45 -12.40
CA LEU A 33 -7.73 -27.18 -12.79
C LEU A 33 -6.64 -26.12 -13.04
N CYS A 34 -5.64 -26.04 -12.17
CA CYS A 34 -4.48 -25.16 -12.35
C CYS A 34 -3.77 -25.45 -13.67
N ALA A 35 -3.52 -26.73 -13.99
CA ALA A 35 -2.89 -27.12 -15.25
C ALA A 35 -3.73 -26.67 -16.47
N ALA A 36 -5.04 -26.91 -16.45
CA ALA A 36 -5.94 -26.50 -17.53
C ALA A 36 -6.01 -24.97 -17.69
N LEU A 37 -6.01 -24.20 -16.59
CA LEU A 37 -5.98 -22.74 -16.63
C LEU A 37 -4.61 -22.20 -17.09
N ALA A 38 -3.51 -22.87 -16.71
CA ALA A 38 -2.17 -22.55 -17.18
C ALA A 38 -2.04 -22.70 -18.70
N ASP A 39 -2.59 -23.78 -19.26
CA ASP A 39 -2.59 -23.98 -20.71
C ASP A 39 -3.37 -22.88 -21.44
N ARG A 40 -4.56 -22.52 -20.93
CA ARG A 40 -5.41 -21.47 -21.52
C ARG A 40 -4.81 -20.06 -21.42
N THR A 41 -4.16 -19.74 -20.31
CA THR A 41 -3.49 -18.43 -20.11
C THR A 41 -2.25 -18.33 -20.99
N ARG A 42 -1.48 -19.41 -21.10
CA ARG A 42 -0.34 -19.51 -22.01
C ARG A 42 -0.76 -19.40 -23.49
N GLU A 43 -1.86 -20.05 -23.87
CA GLU A 43 -2.42 -19.92 -25.23
C GLU A 43 -2.80 -18.48 -25.57
N ALA A 44 -3.39 -17.74 -24.62
CA ALA A 44 -3.72 -16.33 -24.81
C ALA A 44 -2.47 -15.49 -25.11
N LEU A 45 -1.39 -15.63 -24.32
CA LEU A 45 -0.15 -14.89 -24.57
C LEU A 45 0.54 -15.30 -25.89
N ARG A 46 0.46 -16.58 -26.27
CA ARG A 46 0.96 -17.03 -27.59
C ARG A 46 0.17 -16.40 -28.74
N ALA A 47 -1.14 -16.24 -28.59
CA ALA A 47 -1.99 -15.57 -29.58
C ALA A 47 -1.63 -14.08 -29.74
N ASP A 48 -1.16 -13.45 -28.66
CA ASP A 48 -0.62 -12.08 -28.66
C ASP A 48 0.84 -11.99 -29.13
N GLY A 49 1.41 -13.09 -29.64
CA GLY A 49 2.74 -13.14 -30.25
C GLY A 49 3.90 -13.32 -29.28
N VAL A 50 3.64 -13.63 -28.00
CA VAL A 50 4.70 -13.89 -27.02
C VAL A 50 5.30 -15.30 -27.24
N PRO A 51 6.64 -15.44 -27.37
CA PRO A 51 7.28 -16.73 -27.52
C PRO A 51 7.05 -17.64 -26.31
N ASP A 52 6.82 -18.93 -26.53
CA ASP A 52 6.53 -19.87 -25.44
C ASP A 52 7.64 -19.98 -24.39
N SER A 53 8.90 -19.86 -24.83
CA SER A 53 10.08 -19.85 -23.97
C SER A 53 10.15 -18.64 -23.03
N ALA A 54 9.40 -17.57 -23.31
CA ALA A 54 9.33 -16.36 -22.50
C ALA A 54 8.11 -16.33 -21.57
N ILE A 55 7.22 -17.33 -21.65
CA ILE A 55 5.98 -17.39 -20.85
C ILE A 55 6.19 -18.26 -19.61
N THR A 56 6.01 -17.66 -18.45
CA THR A 56 5.92 -18.36 -17.15
C THR A 56 4.49 -18.30 -16.63
N THR A 57 4.12 -19.24 -15.76
CA THR A 57 2.77 -19.31 -15.17
C THR A 57 2.86 -19.51 -13.66
N ARG A 58 2.00 -18.83 -12.91
CA ARG A 58 1.87 -18.95 -11.46
C ARG A 58 0.42 -19.20 -11.07
N ALA A 59 0.20 -20.25 -10.28
CA ALA A 59 -1.10 -20.55 -9.70
C ALA A 59 -1.21 -19.98 -8.27
N ARG A 60 -2.37 -19.44 -7.93
CA ARG A 60 -2.77 -18.99 -6.60
C ARG A 60 -4.10 -19.62 -6.23
N ILE A 61 -4.16 -20.23 -5.06
CA ILE A 61 -5.37 -20.85 -4.53
C ILE A 61 -5.94 -19.92 -3.47
N LEU A 62 -7.17 -19.47 -3.67
CA LEU A 62 -7.89 -18.62 -2.73
C LEU A 62 -8.58 -19.51 -1.71
N LEU A 63 -8.11 -19.45 -0.47
CA LEU A 63 -8.62 -20.23 0.65
C LEU A 63 -9.35 -19.33 1.64
N ARG A 64 -10.45 -19.84 2.20
CA ARG A 64 -11.21 -19.18 3.27
C ARG A 64 -11.61 -20.19 4.33
N TYR A 65 -11.95 -19.72 5.53
CA TYR A 65 -12.66 -20.59 6.48
C TYR A 65 -14.11 -20.77 6.01
N ALA A 66 -14.69 -21.94 6.26
CA ALA A 66 -16.10 -22.19 5.98
C ALA A 66 -16.99 -21.10 6.61
N GLU A 67 -18.01 -20.66 5.86
CA GLU A 67 -18.95 -19.59 6.28
C GLU A 67 -18.28 -18.22 6.52
N THR A 68 -17.09 -17.99 5.95
CA THR A 68 -16.50 -16.66 5.77
C THR A 68 -16.40 -16.34 4.29
N ASP A 69 -16.24 -15.07 3.91
CA ASP A 69 -16.05 -14.67 2.50
C ASP A 69 -14.74 -13.88 2.31
N ALA A 70 -13.79 -14.04 3.23
CA ALA A 70 -12.48 -13.42 3.14
C ALA A 70 -11.45 -14.46 2.71
N ALA A 71 -11.31 -14.66 1.40
CA ALA A 71 -10.26 -15.51 0.86
C ALA A 71 -8.89 -14.87 0.95
N LEU A 72 -7.89 -15.71 1.21
CA LEU A 72 -6.48 -15.36 1.15
C LEU A 72 -5.77 -16.26 0.13
N PRO A 73 -4.90 -15.69 -0.73
CA PRO A 73 -4.18 -16.46 -1.72
C PRO A 73 -3.02 -17.22 -1.06
N VAL A 74 -2.87 -18.50 -1.42
CA VAL A 74 -1.70 -19.34 -1.15
C VAL A 74 -1.13 -19.92 -2.44
N ASP A 75 0.14 -20.34 -2.44
CA ASP A 75 0.70 -21.10 -3.55
C ASP A 75 0.13 -22.53 -3.55
N LEU A 76 0.00 -23.13 -4.74
CA LEU A 76 -0.42 -24.53 -4.89
C LEU A 76 0.63 -25.47 -4.28
N ASP A 77 0.23 -26.31 -3.34
CA ASP A 77 1.12 -27.27 -2.68
C ASP A 77 0.31 -28.51 -2.19
N THR A 78 0.84 -29.23 -1.21
CA THR A 78 0.14 -30.24 -0.44
C THR A 78 -0.96 -29.61 0.42
N GLU A 79 -1.98 -30.40 0.74
CA GLU A 79 -3.10 -29.99 1.60
C GLU A 79 -2.62 -29.34 2.91
N ALA A 80 -1.68 -30.00 3.59
CA ALA A 80 -1.13 -29.54 4.86
C ALA A 80 -0.36 -28.20 4.71
N ALA A 81 0.49 -28.07 3.70
CA ALA A 81 1.26 -26.84 3.47
C ALA A 81 0.36 -25.67 3.09
N MET A 82 -0.68 -25.91 2.28
CA MET A 82 -1.66 -24.90 1.91
C MET A 82 -2.48 -24.43 3.14
N ALA A 83 -2.92 -25.36 3.99
CA ALA A 83 -3.63 -25.04 5.22
C ALA A 83 -2.75 -24.26 6.21
N GLU A 84 -1.47 -24.63 6.35
CA GLU A 84 -0.50 -23.92 7.21
C GLU A 84 -0.21 -22.51 6.69
N ALA A 85 0.04 -22.38 5.38
CA ALA A 85 0.26 -21.08 4.74
C ALA A 85 -0.95 -20.16 4.89
N PHE A 86 -2.16 -20.70 4.72
CA PHE A 86 -3.41 -19.98 4.95
C PHE A 86 -3.54 -19.53 6.40
N ALA A 87 -3.31 -20.42 7.37
CA ALA A 87 -3.40 -20.07 8.79
C ALA A 87 -2.37 -18.99 9.18
N ALA A 88 -1.16 -19.06 8.64
CA ALA A 88 -0.13 -18.03 8.83
C ALA A 88 -0.55 -16.68 8.22
N ALA A 89 -1.04 -16.69 6.97
CA ALA A 89 -1.53 -15.50 6.28
C ALA A 89 -2.74 -14.89 7.01
N HIS A 90 -3.68 -15.71 7.48
CA HIS A 90 -4.85 -15.28 8.23
C HIS A 90 -4.46 -14.67 9.57
N ARG A 91 -3.50 -15.25 10.29
CA ARG A 91 -2.97 -14.67 11.54
C ARG A 91 -2.23 -13.36 11.28
N ALA A 92 -1.42 -13.27 10.23
CA ALA A 92 -0.72 -12.04 9.87
C ALA A 92 -1.70 -10.93 9.45
N ARG A 93 -2.75 -11.29 8.71
CA ARG A 93 -3.76 -10.33 8.22
C ARG A 93 -4.71 -9.93 9.34
N PHE A 94 -5.31 -10.86 10.07
CA PHE A 94 -6.43 -10.62 10.99
C PHE A 94 -6.10 -10.79 12.47
N GLY A 95 -4.91 -11.31 12.81
CA GLY A 95 -4.46 -11.46 14.20
C GLY A 95 -4.85 -12.78 14.87
N PHE A 96 -5.62 -13.64 14.21
CA PHE A 96 -6.11 -14.90 14.80
C PHE A 96 -6.29 -16.00 13.74
N THR A 97 -6.69 -17.20 14.16
CA THR A 97 -7.09 -18.35 13.33
C THR A 97 -8.41 -18.91 13.86
N MET A 98 -9.17 -19.62 13.02
CA MET A 98 -10.45 -20.22 13.40
C MET A 98 -10.35 -21.75 13.45
N ASP A 99 -11.12 -22.36 14.34
CA ASP A 99 -11.35 -23.81 14.34
C ASP A 99 -12.53 -24.15 13.43
N LYS A 100 -12.31 -23.98 12.12
CA LYS A 100 -13.29 -24.22 11.05
C LYS A 100 -12.61 -24.94 9.87
N PRO A 101 -13.37 -25.74 9.09
CA PRO A 101 -12.84 -26.30 7.84
C PRO A 101 -12.35 -25.19 6.91
N VAL A 102 -11.27 -25.47 6.19
CA VAL A 102 -10.75 -24.59 5.13
C VAL A 102 -11.41 -24.96 3.81
N VAL A 103 -11.86 -23.98 3.06
CA VAL A 103 -12.55 -24.11 1.77
C VAL A 103 -11.69 -23.49 0.68
N VAL A 104 -11.54 -24.21 -0.44
CA VAL A 104 -11.03 -23.66 -1.69
C VAL A 104 -12.15 -22.88 -2.36
N GLU A 105 -12.07 -21.56 -2.34
CA GLU A 105 -13.05 -20.69 -2.97
C GLU A 105 -12.83 -20.65 -4.48
N THR A 106 -11.64 -20.21 -4.90
CA THR A 106 -11.29 -19.95 -6.29
C THR A 106 -9.85 -20.36 -6.57
N VAL A 107 -9.59 -20.81 -7.79
CA VAL A 107 -8.25 -21.01 -8.33
C VAL A 107 -7.99 -19.93 -9.36
N SER A 108 -6.87 -19.22 -9.24
CA SER A 108 -6.41 -18.22 -10.20
C SER A 108 -5.05 -18.62 -10.76
N VAL A 109 -4.90 -18.55 -12.08
CA VAL A 109 -3.62 -18.74 -12.75
C VAL A 109 -3.30 -17.52 -13.59
N GLU A 110 -2.11 -16.99 -13.39
CA GLU A 110 -1.55 -15.88 -14.13
C GLU A 110 -0.39 -16.37 -14.98
N ALA A 111 -0.39 -16.01 -16.26
CA ALA A 111 0.76 -16.14 -17.16
C ALA A 111 1.42 -14.78 -17.33
N THR A 112 2.75 -14.76 -17.30
CA THR A 112 3.59 -13.59 -17.52
C THR A 112 4.57 -13.89 -18.64
N GLY A 113 4.51 -13.08 -19.69
CA GLY A 113 5.42 -13.09 -20.83
C GLY A 113 6.44 -11.98 -20.69
N ALA A 114 7.70 -12.34 -20.47
CA ALA A 114 8.78 -11.35 -20.42
C ALA A 114 8.91 -10.68 -21.80
N THR A 115 8.48 -9.43 -21.90
CA THR A 115 8.79 -8.59 -23.05
C THR A 115 10.26 -8.23 -22.86
N GLY A 116 11.13 -8.83 -23.69
CA GLY A 116 12.58 -8.74 -23.53
C GLY A 116 12.98 -7.35 -23.08
N ALA A 117 13.52 -7.26 -21.86
CA ALA A 117 13.80 -6.00 -21.19
C ALA A 117 14.59 -5.13 -22.16
N THR A 118 13.92 -4.15 -22.77
CA THR A 118 14.65 -3.02 -23.32
C THR A 118 15.30 -2.42 -22.09
N ASP A 119 16.63 -2.49 -22.04
CA ASP A 119 17.40 -2.09 -20.87
C ASP A 119 16.78 -0.80 -20.31
N ALA A 120 16.41 -0.83 -19.03
CA ALA A 120 15.80 0.30 -18.35
C ALA A 120 16.70 1.56 -18.37
N THR A 121 17.92 1.45 -18.89
CA THR A 121 18.68 2.55 -19.46
C THR A 121 18.02 3.00 -20.76
N GLY A 122 17.00 3.85 -20.65
CA GLY A 122 16.54 4.68 -21.76
C GLY A 122 17.64 5.62 -22.22
N THR A 123 18.69 5.12 -22.86
CA THR A 123 19.39 5.89 -23.88
C THR A 123 18.44 5.93 -25.05
N ALA A 124 17.54 6.92 -25.03
CA ALA A 124 16.98 7.43 -26.27
C ALA A 124 18.16 7.65 -27.21
N ASP A 125 18.09 7.00 -28.35
CA ASP A 125 19.08 6.97 -29.41
C ASP A 125 19.30 8.42 -29.91
N ALA A 126 20.12 9.17 -29.17
CA ALA A 126 20.72 10.41 -29.64
C ALA A 126 21.77 9.98 -30.66
N THR A 127 21.30 9.81 -31.89
CA THR A 127 22.12 9.78 -33.08
C THR A 127 22.78 11.15 -33.26
N ASP A 128 23.80 11.41 -32.44
CA ASP A 128 24.89 12.32 -32.75
C ASP A 128 26.15 11.82 -32.04
N GLY A 129 27.16 11.50 -32.85
CA GLY A 129 28.34 10.73 -32.45
C GLY A 129 29.22 11.40 -31.40
N SER A 130 28.93 11.13 -30.13
CA SER A 130 29.87 11.32 -29.03
C SER A 130 30.22 9.98 -28.39
N ALA A 131 31.52 9.67 -28.38
CA ALA A 131 32.12 8.49 -27.78
C ALA A 131 31.77 8.34 -26.28
N PRO A 132 31.93 7.14 -25.68
CA PRO A 132 31.70 6.95 -24.25
C PRO A 132 32.67 7.83 -23.47
N ALA A 133 32.14 8.78 -22.69
CA ALA A 133 32.94 9.60 -21.80
C ALA A 133 33.58 8.69 -20.74
N THR A 134 34.88 8.49 -20.85
CA THR A 134 35.73 7.96 -19.79
C THR A 134 35.44 8.71 -18.50
N ALA A 135 35.22 7.96 -17.42
CA ALA A 135 35.12 8.47 -16.06
C ALA A 135 36.26 9.46 -15.80
N THR A 136 35.92 10.74 -15.85
CA THR A 136 36.82 11.84 -15.51
C THR A 136 36.52 12.17 -14.05
N ASP A 137 37.55 12.56 -13.31
CA ASP A 137 37.50 12.85 -11.86
C ASP A 137 36.21 13.56 -11.43
N PRO A 138 35.69 13.27 -10.21
CA PRO A 138 34.50 13.95 -9.68
C PRO A 138 34.79 15.45 -9.58
N HIS A 139 34.38 16.22 -10.59
CA HIS A 139 34.40 17.67 -10.52
C HIS A 139 33.17 18.11 -9.72
N ASP A 140 33.45 18.49 -8.47
CA ASP A 140 32.58 18.97 -7.39
C ASP A 140 31.65 20.17 -7.72
N ALA A 141 31.59 20.64 -8.96
CA ALA A 141 30.82 21.84 -9.30
C ALA A 141 29.85 21.59 -10.46
N PRO A 142 28.53 21.85 -10.29
CA PRO A 142 27.61 21.85 -11.41
C PRO A 142 28.05 22.90 -12.45
N PRO A 143 27.66 22.73 -13.73
CA PRO A 143 27.87 23.77 -14.73
C PRO A 143 27.26 25.09 -14.26
N PRO A 144 27.81 26.23 -14.72
CA PRO A 144 27.26 27.54 -14.35
C PRO A 144 25.77 27.59 -14.68
N PRO A 145 24.96 28.24 -13.83
CA PRO A 145 23.52 28.31 -14.06
C PRO A 145 23.23 29.02 -15.39
N ALA A 146 22.23 28.51 -16.10
CA ALA A 146 21.78 29.09 -17.36
C ALA A 146 21.14 30.47 -17.15
N ASP A 147 20.49 30.67 -15.99
CA ASP A 147 19.96 31.96 -15.57
C ASP A 147 19.83 32.02 -14.03
N THR A 148 19.40 33.15 -13.50
CA THR A 148 18.95 33.30 -12.12
C THR A 148 17.51 33.81 -12.12
N VAL A 149 16.63 33.19 -11.33
CA VAL A 149 15.20 33.50 -11.29
C VAL A 149 14.73 33.78 -9.86
N ASP A 150 13.58 34.44 -9.73
CA ASP A 150 12.96 34.67 -8.42
C ASP A 150 12.18 33.41 -8.01
N LEU A 151 12.53 32.82 -6.86
CA LEU A 151 11.87 31.67 -6.26
C LEU A 151 11.32 32.05 -4.89
N TYR A 152 10.05 31.74 -4.63
CA TYR A 152 9.47 31.90 -3.29
C TYR A 152 9.56 30.56 -2.54
N ALA A 153 10.42 30.47 -1.54
CA ALA A 153 10.50 29.30 -0.66
C ALA A 153 10.83 29.73 0.78
N GLU A 154 10.46 28.88 1.75
CA GLU A 154 10.59 29.17 3.19
C GLU A 154 10.00 30.55 3.60
N GLY A 155 8.91 30.97 2.95
CA GLY A 155 8.19 32.20 3.30
C GLY A 155 8.84 33.51 2.82
N ARG A 156 9.80 33.46 1.89
CA ARG A 156 10.44 34.65 1.30
C ARG A 156 10.82 34.46 -0.17
N TRP A 157 10.89 35.57 -0.90
CA TRP A 157 11.50 35.60 -2.24
C TRP A 157 13.02 35.53 -2.13
N GLN A 158 13.64 34.69 -2.96
CA GLN A 158 15.08 34.53 -3.07
C GLN A 158 15.50 34.31 -4.53
N ARG A 159 16.71 34.77 -4.87
CA ARG A 159 17.31 34.55 -6.19
C ARG A 159 17.87 33.14 -6.23
N ALA A 160 17.35 32.31 -7.14
CA ALA A 160 17.74 30.91 -7.28
C ALA A 160 18.36 30.67 -8.68
N PRO A 161 19.47 29.92 -8.77
CA PRO A 161 20.01 29.49 -10.05
C PRO A 161 19.02 28.58 -10.79
N LEU A 162 18.91 28.80 -12.10
CA LEU A 162 18.21 27.95 -13.04
C LEU A 162 19.24 27.14 -13.83
N HIS A 163 19.24 25.83 -13.66
CA HIS A 163 20.04 24.89 -14.44
C HIS A 163 19.16 24.22 -15.49
N ARG A 164 19.71 23.94 -16.67
CA ARG A 164 19.08 23.05 -17.64
C ARG A 164 19.53 21.63 -17.35
N ARG A 165 18.60 20.68 -17.31
CA ARG A 165 18.91 19.27 -17.07
C ARG A 165 19.93 18.72 -18.05
N ALA A 166 19.84 19.10 -19.32
CA ALA A 166 20.74 18.64 -20.39
C ALA A 166 22.21 19.01 -20.15
N ASP A 167 22.48 20.08 -19.38
CA ASP A 167 23.83 20.54 -19.10
C ASP A 167 24.46 19.77 -17.91
N LEU A 168 23.65 19.14 -17.06
CA LEU A 168 24.10 18.41 -15.88
C LEU A 168 24.73 17.06 -16.25
N GLN A 169 26.03 16.95 -16.04
CA GLN A 169 26.80 15.72 -16.22
C GLN A 169 26.51 14.71 -15.11
N VAL A 170 26.81 13.43 -15.37
CA VAL A 170 26.72 12.36 -14.35
C VAL A 170 27.60 12.71 -13.15
N GLY A 171 27.03 12.62 -11.95
CA GLY A 171 27.65 12.99 -10.68
C GLY A 171 27.58 14.48 -10.33
N ALA A 172 27.08 15.34 -11.24
CA ALA A 172 26.89 16.75 -10.93
C ALA A 172 25.80 16.93 -9.87
N THR A 173 26.05 17.82 -8.90
CA THR A 173 25.11 18.12 -7.82
C THR A 173 24.61 19.55 -7.89
N VAL A 174 23.32 19.77 -7.57
CA VAL A 174 22.69 21.09 -7.48
C VAL A 174 22.07 21.23 -6.10
N THR A 175 22.61 22.13 -5.27
CA THR A 175 22.09 22.39 -3.92
C THR A 175 21.03 23.48 -3.95
N GLY A 176 19.90 23.23 -3.28
CA GLY A 176 18.81 24.18 -3.17
C GLY A 176 19.14 25.39 -2.29
N PRO A 177 18.47 26.54 -2.49
CA PRO A 177 17.35 26.78 -3.41
C PRO A 177 17.80 26.87 -4.88
N ALA A 178 17.24 26.04 -5.76
CA ALA A 178 17.56 26.01 -7.18
C ALA A 178 16.40 25.46 -8.01
N ILE A 179 16.43 25.70 -9.32
CA ILE A 179 15.47 25.10 -10.27
C ILE A 179 16.27 24.34 -11.33
N VAL A 180 15.84 23.12 -11.63
CA VAL A 180 16.35 22.32 -12.76
C VAL A 180 15.22 22.17 -13.76
N ALA A 181 15.38 22.76 -14.94
CA ALA A 181 14.39 22.71 -16.02
C ALA A 181 14.73 21.63 -17.06
N GLU A 182 13.69 20.92 -17.46
CA GLU A 182 13.65 19.91 -18.52
C GLU A 182 12.66 20.38 -19.60
N ASP A 183 12.69 19.75 -20.78
CA ASP A 183 11.78 20.14 -21.86
C ASP A 183 10.30 19.84 -21.52
N ASP A 184 10.05 18.84 -20.67
CA ASP A 184 8.72 18.37 -20.25
C ASP A 184 8.50 18.40 -18.73
N ALA A 185 9.48 18.85 -17.95
CA ALA A 185 9.41 18.91 -16.49
C ALA A 185 10.17 20.09 -15.88
N THR A 186 9.87 20.42 -14.63
CA THR A 186 10.63 21.40 -13.86
C THR A 186 10.73 20.93 -12.42
N THR A 187 11.96 20.69 -11.96
CA THR A 187 12.26 20.22 -10.61
C THR A 187 12.73 21.40 -9.77
N VAL A 188 12.01 21.68 -8.68
CA VAL A 188 12.44 22.67 -7.68
C VAL A 188 13.24 21.95 -6.60
N VAL A 189 14.49 22.38 -6.39
CA VAL A 189 15.35 21.89 -5.31
C VAL A 189 15.23 22.86 -4.14
N ASP A 190 14.43 22.48 -3.15
CA ASP A 190 14.19 23.31 -1.97
C ASP A 190 15.46 23.54 -1.11
N PRO A 191 15.52 24.62 -0.31
CA PRO A 191 16.59 24.81 0.67
C PRO A 191 16.84 23.56 1.52
N GLY A 192 18.13 23.21 1.67
CA GLY A 192 18.54 22.04 2.45
C GLY A 192 18.41 20.70 1.74
N TRP A 193 18.02 20.70 0.46
CA TRP A 193 18.08 19.56 -0.45
C TRP A 193 19.21 19.71 -1.46
N GLN A 194 19.67 18.59 -2.02
CA GLN A 194 20.62 18.51 -3.10
C GLN A 194 20.11 17.50 -4.12
N ALA A 195 20.06 17.91 -5.38
CA ALA A 195 19.81 17.00 -6.50
C ALA A 195 21.14 16.50 -7.07
N GLU A 196 21.22 15.22 -7.41
CA GLU A 196 22.35 14.61 -8.09
C GLU A 196 21.90 13.95 -9.39
N ALA A 197 22.61 14.21 -10.48
CA ALA A 197 22.39 13.54 -11.76
C ALA A 197 23.07 12.17 -11.76
N THR A 198 22.30 11.09 -11.80
CA THR A 198 22.84 9.72 -11.78
C THR A 198 23.28 9.26 -13.18
N SER A 199 24.04 8.18 -13.24
CA SER A 199 24.46 7.52 -14.49
C SER A 199 23.29 7.00 -15.33
N THR A 200 22.12 6.78 -14.71
CA THR A 200 20.90 6.35 -15.39
C THR A 200 20.09 7.53 -15.94
N GLY A 201 20.58 8.77 -15.80
CA GLY A 201 19.88 9.97 -16.24
C GLY A 201 18.81 10.47 -15.27
N HIS A 202 18.64 9.87 -14.09
CA HIS A 202 17.70 10.34 -13.08
C HIS A 202 18.26 11.50 -12.26
N LEU A 203 17.38 12.30 -11.66
CA LEU A 203 17.73 13.23 -10.59
C LEU A 203 17.33 12.62 -9.24
N VAL A 204 18.31 12.36 -8.38
CA VAL A 204 18.06 11.90 -7.02
C VAL A 204 18.15 13.08 -6.07
N LEU A 205 17.07 13.38 -5.36
CA LEU A 205 17.03 14.44 -4.36
C LEU A 205 17.31 13.86 -2.97
N THR A 206 18.40 14.31 -2.36
CA THR A 206 18.79 13.94 -1.00
C THR A 206 18.78 15.17 -0.12
N ARG A 207 18.30 15.02 1.12
CA ARG A 207 18.38 16.11 2.09
C ARG A 207 19.82 16.25 2.58
N SER A 208 20.46 17.37 2.26
CA SER A 208 21.86 17.66 2.63
C SER A 208 22.00 18.24 4.04
N THR A 209 20.92 18.81 4.57
CA THR A 209 20.86 19.32 5.94
C THR A 209 19.98 18.40 6.80
N PRO A 210 20.24 18.25 8.12
CA PRO A 210 19.31 17.59 9.03
C PRO A 210 18.03 18.42 9.19
N ARG A 211 16.88 17.78 9.36
CA ARG A 211 15.65 18.54 9.66
C ARG A 211 15.85 19.19 11.03
N PRO A 212 15.49 20.46 11.21
CA PRO A 212 15.41 21.01 12.56
C PRO A 212 14.54 20.05 13.39
N GLU A 213 14.99 19.77 14.62
CA GLU A 213 14.23 18.91 15.52
C GLU A 213 12.79 19.43 15.57
N ARG A 214 11.83 18.55 15.32
CA ARG A 214 10.42 18.87 15.52
C ARG A 214 10.29 19.17 17.01
N THR A 215 10.24 20.45 17.37
CA THR A 215 9.85 20.86 18.71
C THR A 215 8.54 20.13 19.01
N ALA A 216 8.48 19.44 20.16
CA ALA A 216 7.26 18.76 20.58
C ALA A 216 6.08 19.69 20.33
N VAL A 217 5.09 19.20 19.59
CA VAL A 217 3.93 19.99 19.17
C VAL A 217 3.33 20.58 20.44
N GLY A 218 3.50 21.88 20.63
CA GLY A 218 2.84 22.57 21.73
C GLY A 218 1.33 22.45 21.57
N THR A 219 0.55 22.82 22.57
CA THR A 219 -0.92 22.84 22.49
C THR A 219 -1.48 23.89 21.52
N ARG A 220 -0.62 24.52 20.69
CA ARG A 220 -1.02 25.47 19.68
C ARG A 220 -1.55 24.71 18.48
N VAL A 221 -2.84 24.91 18.18
CA VAL A 221 -3.53 24.26 17.07
C VAL A 221 -2.89 24.69 15.76
N ASP A 222 -2.10 23.80 15.16
CA ASP A 222 -1.62 23.89 13.78
C ASP A 222 -2.68 23.23 12.88
N PRO A 223 -3.31 23.96 11.95
CA PRO A 223 -4.36 23.41 11.10
C PRO A 223 -3.88 22.25 10.22
N VAL A 224 -2.60 22.22 9.84
CA VAL A 224 -2.02 21.10 9.08
C VAL A 224 -1.93 19.86 9.95
N LEU A 225 -1.43 20.01 11.18
CA LEU A 225 -1.33 18.88 12.11
C LEU A 225 -2.71 18.40 12.56
N LEU A 226 -3.67 19.30 12.77
CA LEU A 226 -5.05 18.93 13.10
C LEU A 226 -5.62 18.03 12.01
N GLU A 227 -5.45 18.39 10.74
CA GLU A 227 -5.92 17.59 9.62
C GLU A 227 -5.18 16.26 9.50
N VAL A 228 -3.86 16.26 9.73
CA VAL A 228 -3.06 15.02 9.75
C VAL A 228 -3.55 14.08 10.85
N PHE A 229 -3.78 14.57 12.07
CA PHE A 229 -4.29 13.73 13.16
C PHE A 229 -5.72 13.27 12.92
N ASN A 230 -6.60 14.13 12.40
CA ASN A 230 -7.95 13.78 11.99
C ASN A 230 -7.94 12.61 10.99
N SER A 231 -7.15 12.75 9.92
CA SER A 231 -6.98 11.71 8.90
C SER A 231 -6.41 10.41 9.48
N LEU A 232 -5.42 10.49 10.38
CA LEU A 232 -4.83 9.32 11.03
C LEU A 232 -5.83 8.57 11.92
N PHE A 233 -6.56 9.27 12.79
CA PHE A 233 -7.52 8.63 13.69
C PHE A 233 -8.73 8.05 12.93
N MET A 234 -9.23 8.77 11.92
CA MET A 234 -10.27 8.25 11.04
C MET A 234 -9.81 7.00 10.30
N SER A 235 -8.60 7.02 9.74
CA SER A 235 -8.01 5.86 9.07
C SER A 235 -7.93 4.64 10.00
N ILE A 236 -7.52 4.83 11.26
CA ILE A 236 -7.50 3.72 12.24
C ILE A 236 -8.91 3.15 12.45
N ALA A 237 -9.91 4.00 12.68
CA ALA A 237 -11.29 3.57 12.91
C ALA A 237 -11.87 2.81 11.69
N GLU A 238 -11.62 3.31 10.48
CA GLU A 238 -12.01 2.66 9.22
C GLU A 238 -11.31 1.32 9.03
N GLN A 239 -9.99 1.25 9.28
CA GLN A 239 -9.27 -0.02 9.17
C GLN A 239 -9.78 -1.05 10.17
N MET A 240 -10.11 -0.65 11.41
CA MET A 240 -10.78 -1.53 12.38
C MET A 240 -12.10 -2.06 11.83
N GLY A 241 -12.91 -1.20 11.20
CA GLY A 241 -14.17 -1.58 10.58
C GLY A 241 -14.01 -2.61 9.46
N VAL A 242 -13.08 -2.34 8.53
CA VAL A 242 -12.74 -3.29 7.45
C VAL A 242 -12.26 -4.63 8.01
N ARG A 243 -11.54 -4.65 9.14
CA ARG A 243 -11.16 -5.93 9.78
C ARG A 243 -12.35 -6.67 10.33
N LEU A 244 -13.26 -5.96 11.01
CA LEU A 244 -14.45 -6.57 11.60
C LEU A 244 -15.39 -7.12 10.52
N GLU A 245 -15.64 -6.35 9.46
CA GLU A 245 -16.45 -6.75 8.32
C GLU A 245 -15.92 -8.03 7.65
N ASN A 246 -14.62 -8.05 7.32
CA ASN A 246 -13.99 -9.21 6.66
C ASN A 246 -13.98 -10.48 7.52
N THR A 247 -14.06 -10.34 8.84
CA THR A 247 -14.03 -11.47 9.78
C THR A 247 -15.41 -11.86 10.32
N ALA A 248 -16.45 -11.08 9.99
CA ALA A 248 -17.80 -11.32 10.45
C ALA A 248 -18.45 -12.50 9.73
N HIS A 249 -19.14 -13.33 10.52
CA HIS A 249 -20.05 -14.37 10.03
C HIS A 249 -21.51 -13.88 9.96
N SER A 250 -21.85 -12.79 10.65
CA SER A 250 -23.21 -12.26 10.69
C SER A 250 -23.51 -11.46 9.43
N VAL A 251 -24.56 -11.84 8.71
CA VAL A 251 -25.07 -11.09 7.54
C VAL A 251 -25.43 -9.65 7.93
N ASN A 252 -25.91 -9.41 9.16
CA ASN A 252 -26.19 -8.04 9.61
C ASN A 252 -24.89 -7.22 9.72
N ILE A 253 -23.82 -7.78 10.25
CA ILE A 253 -22.54 -7.07 10.38
C ILE A 253 -21.89 -6.92 9.00
N LYS A 254 -21.95 -7.95 8.18
CA LYS A 254 -21.21 -8.00 6.92
C LYS A 254 -21.88 -7.24 5.78
N GLU A 255 -23.16 -7.50 5.54
CA GLU A 255 -23.90 -6.94 4.39
C GLU A 255 -24.66 -5.66 4.77
N ARG A 256 -25.20 -5.61 5.99
CA ARG A 256 -25.94 -4.42 6.47
C ARG A 256 -25.06 -3.43 7.21
N LEU A 257 -23.77 -3.77 7.40
CA LEU A 257 -22.80 -2.97 8.15
C LEU A 257 -23.31 -2.57 9.53
N ASP A 258 -23.98 -3.51 10.20
CA ASP A 258 -24.59 -3.33 11.52
C ASP A 258 -23.54 -3.37 12.65
N PHE A 259 -22.54 -2.49 12.56
CA PHE A 259 -21.47 -2.35 13.54
C PHE A 259 -20.90 -0.92 13.53
N SER A 260 -20.08 -0.57 14.51
CA SER A 260 -19.29 0.65 14.48
C SER A 260 -17.97 0.45 15.20
N CYS A 261 -16.92 1.07 14.67
CA CYS A 261 -15.59 1.06 15.24
C CYS A 261 -15.20 2.49 15.58
N ALA A 262 -14.73 2.71 16.80
CA ALA A 262 -14.47 4.05 17.29
C ALA A 262 -13.25 4.10 18.21
N LEU A 263 -12.60 5.26 18.23
CA LEU A 263 -11.51 5.61 19.13
C LEU A 263 -11.99 6.63 20.16
N PHE A 264 -11.56 6.44 21.40
CA PHE A 264 -11.93 7.30 22.53
C PHE A 264 -10.68 7.82 23.24
N ASP A 265 -10.78 9.01 23.83
CA ASP A 265 -9.75 9.53 24.74
C ASP A 265 -9.79 8.84 26.11
N ALA A 266 -8.89 9.24 27.00
CA ALA A 266 -8.77 8.66 28.34
C ALA A 266 -10.01 8.92 29.23
N GLU A 267 -10.80 9.94 28.91
CA GLU A 267 -12.05 10.30 29.58
C GLU A 267 -13.28 9.67 28.91
N GLY A 268 -13.10 8.87 27.85
CA GLY A 268 -14.17 8.21 27.11
C GLY A 268 -14.92 9.12 26.14
N ASN A 269 -14.35 10.24 25.72
CA ASN A 269 -14.92 11.08 24.66
C ASN A 269 -14.51 10.55 23.29
N LEU A 270 -15.43 10.62 22.33
CA LEU A 270 -15.22 10.12 20.98
C LEU A 270 -14.20 10.99 20.21
N ILE A 271 -13.16 10.35 19.69
CA ILE A 271 -12.13 10.99 18.84
C ILE A 271 -12.45 10.77 17.36
N ALA A 272 -12.74 9.54 16.96
CA ALA A 272 -13.00 9.14 15.58
C ALA A 272 -13.93 7.93 15.54
N ASN A 273 -14.76 7.82 14.50
CA ASN A 273 -15.62 6.67 14.27
C ASN A 273 -15.74 6.34 12.78
N ALA A 274 -15.73 5.05 12.45
CA ALA A 274 -16.11 4.58 11.12
C ALA A 274 -17.63 4.75 10.95
N PRO A 275 -18.10 5.45 9.90
CA PRO A 275 -19.51 5.80 9.74
C PRO A 275 -20.28 4.64 9.08
N HIS A 276 -20.90 3.77 9.89
CA HIS A 276 -21.76 2.70 9.36
C HIS A 276 -23.20 2.77 9.87
N ILE A 277 -23.44 3.18 11.13
CA ILE A 277 -24.80 3.41 11.64
C ILE A 277 -24.89 4.64 12.55
N PRO A 278 -25.79 5.61 12.25
CA PRO A 278 -25.97 6.81 13.07
C PRO A 278 -26.40 6.56 14.52
N VAL A 279 -27.09 5.44 14.80
CA VAL A 279 -27.60 5.14 16.15
C VAL A 279 -26.47 4.89 17.15
N HIS A 280 -25.38 4.25 16.72
CA HIS A 280 -24.24 3.95 17.58
C HIS A 280 -23.48 5.22 18.00
N LEU A 281 -23.49 6.27 17.15
CA LEU A 281 -22.79 7.52 17.43
C LEU A 281 -23.30 8.19 18.70
N GLY A 282 -24.60 8.08 18.99
CA GLY A 282 -25.22 8.69 20.17
C GLY A 282 -25.04 7.90 21.47
N SER A 283 -24.74 6.60 21.40
CA SER A 283 -24.80 5.72 22.57
C SER A 283 -23.44 5.14 22.99
N MET A 284 -22.49 4.97 22.06
CA MET A 284 -21.19 4.37 22.33
C MET A 284 -20.37 5.13 23.39
N GLY A 285 -20.40 6.47 23.37
CA GLY A 285 -19.66 7.28 24.34
C GLY A 285 -20.10 7.06 25.78
N GLU A 286 -21.40 6.88 26.02
CA GLU A 286 -21.93 6.60 27.36
C GLU A 286 -21.51 5.21 27.84
N SER A 287 -21.55 4.21 26.97
CA SER A 287 -21.09 2.86 27.31
C SER A 287 -19.60 2.81 27.68
N ILE A 288 -18.74 3.53 26.96
CA ILE A 288 -17.31 3.59 27.30
C ILE A 288 -17.10 4.29 28.64
N LYS A 289 -17.77 5.42 28.89
CA LYS A 289 -17.69 6.12 30.18
C LYS A 289 -18.15 5.24 31.34
N GLU A 290 -19.20 4.45 31.14
CA GLU A 290 -19.68 3.52 32.16
C GLU A 290 -18.68 2.38 32.41
N VAL A 291 -18.04 1.84 31.37
CA VAL A 291 -16.95 0.85 31.53
C VAL A 291 -15.80 1.45 32.34
N LEU A 292 -15.37 2.68 32.03
CA LEU A 292 -14.31 3.36 32.76
C LEU A 292 -14.69 3.53 34.24
N ARG A 293 -15.92 4.01 34.52
CA ARG A 293 -16.42 4.23 35.88
C ARG A 293 -16.52 2.95 36.69
N ARG A 294 -17.03 1.85 36.10
CA ARG A 294 -17.18 0.56 36.81
C ARG A 294 -15.84 -0.14 37.08
N ASN A 295 -14.80 0.20 36.32
CA ASN A 295 -13.49 -0.44 36.39
C ASN A 295 -12.39 0.53 36.84
N GLU A 296 -12.76 1.63 37.49
CA GLU A 296 -11.80 2.63 37.95
C GLU A 296 -10.74 1.99 38.86
N GLY A 297 -9.47 2.20 38.51
CA GLY A 297 -8.34 1.63 39.25
C GLY A 297 -8.05 0.14 39.00
N THR A 298 -8.83 -0.56 38.17
CA THR A 298 -8.63 -1.99 37.86
C THR A 298 -8.21 -2.26 36.41
N LEU A 299 -8.46 -1.33 35.49
CA LEU A 299 -8.08 -1.42 34.07
C LEU A 299 -6.57 -1.65 33.89
N ARG A 300 -6.18 -2.61 33.04
CA ARG A 300 -4.78 -2.87 32.67
C ARG A 300 -4.58 -2.95 31.16
N PRO A 301 -3.39 -2.61 30.65
CA PRO A 301 -3.05 -2.84 29.24
C PRO A 301 -3.24 -4.30 28.84
N GLY A 302 -4.01 -4.54 27.78
CA GLY A 302 -4.34 -5.87 27.27
C GLY A 302 -5.71 -6.41 27.69
N ASP A 303 -6.40 -5.74 28.62
CA ASP A 303 -7.76 -6.14 29.03
C ASP A 303 -8.77 -5.86 27.90
N VAL A 304 -9.78 -6.73 27.79
CA VAL A 304 -10.90 -6.61 26.83
C VAL A 304 -12.21 -6.66 27.60
N TYR A 305 -13.07 -5.66 27.38
CA TYR A 305 -14.37 -5.54 28.03
C TYR A 305 -15.49 -5.75 27.01
N ALA A 306 -16.49 -6.54 27.40
CA ALA A 306 -17.72 -6.75 26.65
C ALA A 306 -18.90 -6.27 27.49
N VAL A 307 -19.77 -5.44 26.90
CA VAL A 307 -20.94 -4.87 27.56
C VAL A 307 -22.18 -5.15 26.71
N ASN A 308 -23.25 -5.56 27.38
CA ASN A 308 -24.58 -5.76 26.80
C ASN A 308 -25.65 -5.15 27.72
N ASP A 309 -25.36 -3.98 28.29
CA ASP A 309 -26.24 -3.26 29.23
C ASP A 309 -27.07 -2.22 28.48
N PRO A 310 -28.37 -2.48 28.23
CA PRO A 310 -29.23 -1.56 27.46
C PRO A 310 -29.58 -0.28 28.23
N TYR A 311 -29.28 -0.20 29.53
CA TYR A 311 -29.59 0.97 30.35
C TYR A 311 -28.46 2.01 30.35
N HIS A 312 -27.24 1.61 29.97
CA HIS A 312 -26.04 2.46 30.03
C HIS A 312 -25.31 2.50 28.68
N GLY A 313 -26.07 2.87 27.63
CA GLY A 313 -25.56 3.12 26.27
C GLY A 313 -25.73 1.97 25.27
N GLY A 314 -26.23 0.81 25.68
CA GLY A 314 -26.77 -0.19 24.74
C GLY A 314 -28.12 0.27 24.16
N THR A 315 -28.37 0.01 22.88
CA THR A 315 -29.61 0.42 22.19
C THR A 315 -30.75 -0.60 22.34
N HIS A 316 -30.41 -1.89 22.44
CA HIS A 316 -31.33 -3.00 22.70
C HIS A 316 -30.55 -4.24 23.19
N LEU A 317 -31.27 -5.27 23.68
CA LEU A 317 -30.72 -6.61 23.85
C LEU A 317 -30.71 -7.35 22.49
N PRO A 318 -29.81 -8.33 22.28
CA PRO A 318 -29.72 -9.09 21.02
C PRO A 318 -31.00 -9.82 20.65
#